data_AF-A0A849EB77-F1
#
_entry.id   AF-A0A849EB77-F1
#
_cell.length_a   1.000
_cell.length_b   1.000
_cell.length_c   1.000
_cell.angle_alpha   90.00
_cell.angle_beta   90.00
_cell.angle_gamma   90.00
#
_symmetry.space_group_name_H-M   'P 1'
#
loop_
_entity.id
_entity.type
_entity.pdbx_description
1 polymer ?
#
loop_
_entity_poly.entity_id
_entity_poly.type
_entity_poly.pdbx_seq_one_letter_code
_entity_poly.pdbx_strand_id
1 'polypeptide(L)'
;MLPDELRNHFLTWQCRIRQIAMREQEGRPNQGMRPRVLDASGKQLSAGIIVLLVREDSFESTEFLKFQVQKYNDPQDVYKKALIFLQSTHYHRAAEFSDEMTGLFSKGSALVEGMMSGEKVTLQFSQFSQNYSIPCRTRLLETDEAAYQATLWHNRVFNPNIGEDIEIVGFQPDWNETAMLMDSGAKAAG
;
A
#
# COMPACT_ATOMS: atom_id res chain seq x y z
N MET A 1 -23.19 -1.59 -2.35
CA MET A 1 -22.49 -0.28 -2.54
C MET A 1 -21.94 -0.26 -3.95
N LEU A 2 -21.99 0.84 -4.68
CA LEU A 2 -21.44 0.86 -6.05
C LEU A 2 -19.90 0.73 -6.02
N PRO A 3 -19.25 0.16 -7.05
CA PRO A 3 -17.79 -0.03 -7.07
C PRO A 3 -16.98 1.25 -6.81
N ASP A 4 -17.37 2.38 -7.41
CA ASP A 4 -16.72 3.67 -7.22
C ASP A 4 -16.87 4.21 -5.79
N GLU A 5 -18.05 4.04 -5.20
CA GLU A 5 -18.30 4.43 -3.80
C GLU A 5 -17.44 3.60 -2.86
N LEU A 6 -17.31 2.29 -3.14
CA LEU A 6 -16.49 1.37 -2.36
C LEU A 6 -15.00 1.73 -2.43
N ARG A 7 -14.48 2.01 -3.64
CA ARG A 7 -13.12 2.51 -3.83
C ARG A 7 -12.89 3.77 -3.00
N ASN A 8 -13.78 4.76 -3.13
CA ASN A 8 -13.63 6.05 -2.45
C ASN A 8 -13.68 5.90 -0.92
N HIS A 9 -14.56 5.02 -0.42
CA HIS A 9 -14.67 4.70 1.00
C HIS A 9 -13.39 4.02 1.51
N PHE A 10 -12.87 3.03 0.78
CA PHE A 10 -11.60 2.38 1.10
C PHE A 10 -10.42 3.36 1.12
N LEU A 11 -10.26 4.20 0.09
CA LEU A 11 -9.17 5.18 0.02
C LEU A 11 -9.27 6.21 1.16
N THR A 12 -10.47 6.67 1.48
CA THR A 12 -10.71 7.59 2.61
C THR A 12 -10.30 6.94 3.93
N TRP A 13 -10.69 5.68 4.14
CA TRP A 13 -10.30 4.91 5.31
C TRP A 13 -8.78 4.68 5.38
N GLN A 14 -8.15 4.27 4.28
CA GLN A 14 -6.69 4.07 4.18
C GLN A 14 -5.89 5.36 4.42
N CYS A 15 -6.39 6.51 3.94
CA CYS A 15 -5.81 7.82 4.23
C CYS A 15 -5.94 8.16 5.72
N ARG A 16 -7.12 7.93 6.32
CA ARG A 16 -7.35 8.21 7.74
C ARG A 16 -6.43 7.42 8.65
N ILE A 17 -6.28 6.11 8.42
CA ILE A 17 -5.41 5.27 9.26
C ILE A 17 -3.92 5.63 9.06
N ARG A 18 -3.51 6.09 7.87
CA ARG A 18 -2.15 6.60 7.62
C ARG A 18 -1.89 7.95 8.30
N GLN A 19 -2.87 8.85 8.33
CA GLN A 19 -2.76 10.09 9.12
C GLN A 19 -2.52 9.79 10.60
N ILE A 20 -3.28 8.85 11.18
CA ILE A 20 -3.11 8.40 12.56
C ILE A 20 -1.71 7.81 12.74
N ALA A 21 -1.28 6.90 11.85
CA ALA A 21 0.05 6.29 11.92
C ALA A 21 1.17 7.34 11.91
N MET A 22 1.12 8.31 10.99
CA MET A 22 2.13 9.36 10.89
C MET A 22 2.15 10.27 12.13
N ARG A 23 0.99 10.61 12.69
CA ARG A 23 0.89 11.58 13.79
C ARG A 23 1.08 10.98 15.18
N GLU A 24 0.60 9.76 15.39
CA GLU A 24 0.49 9.16 16.73
C GLU A 24 1.38 7.92 16.90
N GLN A 25 1.86 7.33 15.80
CA GLN A 25 2.60 6.06 15.81
C GLN A 25 3.97 6.18 15.13
N GLU A 26 4.47 7.40 15.02
CA GLU A 26 5.78 7.71 14.42
C GLU A 26 5.92 7.16 12.99
N GLY A 27 4.82 7.04 12.25
CA GLY A 27 4.84 6.51 10.88
C GLY A 27 4.93 4.99 10.77
N ARG A 28 4.82 4.25 11.88
CA ARG A 28 4.78 2.78 11.86
C ARG A 28 3.46 2.28 11.24
N PRO A 29 3.51 1.27 10.35
CA PRO A 29 2.30 0.74 9.72
C PRO A 29 1.42 -0.02 10.72
N ASN A 30 0.14 0.35 10.80
CA ASN A 30 -0.87 -0.35 11.59
C ASN A 30 -1.45 -1.58 10.84
N GLN A 31 -2.37 -2.31 11.48
CA GLN A 31 -2.94 -3.54 10.90
C GLN A 31 -3.70 -3.28 9.59
N GLY A 32 -4.36 -2.13 9.45
CA GLY A 32 -5.08 -1.75 8.23
C GLY A 32 -4.16 -1.37 7.06
N MET A 33 -2.87 -1.18 7.32
CA MET A 33 -1.83 -1.01 6.29
C MET A 33 -1.10 -2.32 5.98
N ARG A 34 -1.45 -3.41 6.70
CA ARG A 34 -0.75 -4.68 6.66
C ARG A 34 -1.64 -5.86 6.27
N PRO A 35 -2.18 -5.89 5.04
CA PRO A 35 -3.13 -6.91 4.65
C PRO A 35 -2.52 -8.32 4.67
N ARG A 36 -3.36 -9.30 5.01
CA ARG A 36 -3.08 -10.70 4.67
C ARG A 36 -3.19 -10.87 3.16
N VAL A 37 -2.39 -11.77 2.62
CA VAL A 37 -2.41 -12.13 1.19
C VAL A 37 -2.90 -13.56 1.07
N LEU A 38 -3.99 -13.76 0.33
CA LEU A 38 -4.51 -15.08 -0.03
C LEU A 38 -4.33 -15.30 -1.53
N ASP A 39 -4.08 -16.53 -1.94
CA ASP A 39 -4.14 -16.91 -3.36
C ASP A 39 -5.59 -17.06 -3.84
N ALA A 40 -5.77 -17.38 -5.13
CA ALA A 40 -7.08 -17.56 -5.74
C ALA A 40 -7.92 -18.71 -5.12
N SER A 41 -7.30 -19.66 -4.41
CA SER A 41 -7.99 -20.73 -3.68
C SER A 41 -8.40 -20.33 -2.26
N GLY A 42 -8.00 -19.14 -1.82
CA GLY A 42 -8.20 -18.67 -0.44
C GLY A 42 -7.12 -19.14 0.54
N LYS A 43 -6.08 -19.83 0.07
CA LYS A 43 -4.96 -20.24 0.91
C LYS A 43 -4.08 -19.03 1.20
N GLN A 44 -3.65 -18.90 2.45
CA GLN A 44 -2.79 -17.79 2.87
C GLN A 44 -1.37 -17.93 2.33
N LEU A 45 -0.94 -16.92 1.56
CA LEU A 45 0.44 -16.72 1.13
C LEU A 45 1.25 -15.93 2.16
N SER A 46 0.64 -14.91 2.78
CA SER A 46 1.27 -14.10 3.83
C SER A 46 0.27 -13.65 4.89
N ALA A 47 0.74 -13.62 6.15
CA ALA A 47 -0.05 -13.12 7.28
C ALA A 47 -0.10 -11.58 7.34
N GLY A 48 0.75 -10.89 6.57
CA GLY A 48 0.82 -9.43 6.57
C GLY A 48 1.97 -8.92 5.72
N ILE A 49 1.66 -8.21 4.63
CA ILE A 49 2.63 -7.41 3.85
C ILE A 49 2.44 -5.93 4.15
N ILE A 50 3.42 -5.06 3.93
CA ILE A 50 3.19 -3.61 4.00
C ILE A 50 2.80 -3.11 2.61
N VAL A 51 1.68 -2.38 2.52
CA VAL A 51 1.27 -1.72 1.27
C VAL A 51 1.26 -0.20 1.42
N LEU A 52 1.67 0.48 0.35
CA LEU A 52 1.60 1.93 0.23
C LEU A 52 0.43 2.34 -0.66
N LEU A 53 -0.06 3.57 -0.41
CA LEU A 53 -0.87 4.29 -1.38
C LEU A 53 0.06 5.24 -2.13
N VAL A 54 -0.03 5.24 -3.45
CA VAL A 54 0.72 6.15 -4.31
C VAL A 54 -0.23 7.25 -4.79
N ARG A 55 0.22 8.51 -4.75
CA ARG A 55 -0.52 9.63 -5.31
C ARG A 55 -0.55 9.51 -6.84
N GLU A 56 -1.67 9.87 -7.46
CA GLU A 56 -1.80 9.87 -8.93
C GLU A 56 -0.72 10.77 -9.56
N ASP A 57 -0.52 11.96 -8.97
CA ASP A 57 0.68 12.76 -9.15
C ASP A 57 1.56 12.65 -7.90
N SER A 58 2.62 11.85 -8.00
CA SER A 58 3.57 11.58 -6.92
C SER A 58 4.90 12.31 -7.08
N PHE A 59 5.12 13.05 -8.16
CA PHE A 59 6.45 13.58 -8.52
C PHE A 59 7.07 14.43 -7.39
N GLU A 60 6.33 15.44 -6.91
CA GLU A 60 6.84 16.34 -5.85
C GLU A 60 7.18 15.59 -4.56
N SER A 61 6.31 14.68 -4.13
CA SER A 61 6.55 13.89 -2.92
C SER A 61 7.73 12.94 -3.07
N THR A 62 7.89 12.33 -4.25
CA THR A 62 8.98 11.42 -4.55
C THR A 62 10.32 12.15 -4.56
N GLU A 63 10.42 13.29 -5.26
CA GLU A 63 11.64 14.08 -5.30
C GLU A 63 12.01 14.66 -3.93
N PHE A 64 11.01 15.06 -3.13
CA PHE A 64 11.26 15.47 -1.75
C PHE A 64 11.90 14.35 -0.90
N LEU A 65 11.32 13.14 -0.92
CA LEU A 65 11.79 12.01 -0.12
C LEU A 65 13.17 11.54 -0.58
N LYS A 66 13.35 11.41 -1.90
CA LYS A 66 14.63 11.11 -2.54
C LYS A 66 15.72 12.10 -2.14
N PHE A 67 15.42 13.40 -2.19
CA PHE A 67 16.35 14.43 -1.77
C PHE A 67 16.75 14.29 -0.30
N GLN A 68 15.82 13.94 0.62
CA GLN A 68 16.18 13.70 2.01
C GLN A 68 17.20 12.56 2.13
N VAL A 69 16.93 11.42 1.49
CA VAL A 69 17.79 10.23 1.52
C VAL A 69 19.18 10.52 0.94
N GLN A 70 19.26 11.29 -0.15
CA GLN A 70 20.53 11.58 -0.83
C GLN A 70 21.35 12.69 -0.15
N LYS A 71 20.69 13.63 0.53
CA LYS A 71 21.36 14.78 1.13
C LYS A 71 21.93 14.48 2.52
N TYR A 72 21.25 13.68 3.31
CA TYR A 72 21.58 13.47 4.72
C TYR A 72 22.17 12.08 4.95
N ASN A 73 23.32 12.05 5.64
CA ASN A 73 23.99 10.79 5.97
C ASN A 73 23.41 10.10 7.20
N ASP A 74 22.77 10.84 8.11
CA ASP A 74 22.14 10.28 9.31
C ASP A 74 20.71 9.83 9.01
N PRO A 75 20.40 8.52 9.09
CA PRO A 75 19.05 8.01 8.88
C PRO A 75 17.99 8.61 9.82
N GLN A 76 18.37 9.05 11.03
CA GLN A 76 17.44 9.67 11.97
C GLN A 76 16.96 11.04 11.48
N ASP A 77 17.84 11.82 10.85
CA ASP A 77 17.49 13.11 10.27
C ASP A 77 16.59 12.94 9.05
N VAL A 78 16.90 11.96 8.18
CA VAL A 78 16.07 11.58 7.03
C VAL A 78 14.66 11.21 7.50
N TYR A 79 14.58 10.30 8.47
CA TYR A 79 13.34 9.84 9.06
C TYR A 79 12.51 10.99 9.62
N LYS A 80 13.11 11.86 10.45
CA LYS A 80 12.39 12.97 11.10
C LYS A 80 11.82 13.95 10.09
N LYS A 81 12.58 14.30 9.04
CA LYS A 81 12.13 15.21 7.98
C LYS A 81 11.02 14.59 7.13
N ALA A 82 11.17 13.32 6.77
CA ALA A 82 10.13 12.59 6.04
C ALA A 82 8.85 12.48 6.87
N LEU A 83 8.96 12.19 8.17
CA LEU A 83 7.80 12.10 9.07
C LEU A 83 7.06 13.43 9.17
N ILE A 84 7.76 14.55 9.36
CA ILE A 84 7.15 15.90 9.39
C ILE A 84 6.40 16.19 8.08
N PHE A 85 7.02 15.86 6.93
CA PHE A 85 6.37 16.01 5.63
C PHE A 85 5.10 15.16 5.52
N LEU A 86 5.15 13.88 5.88
CA LEU A 86 4.01 12.96 5.79
C LEU A 86 2.90 13.24 6.81
N GLN A 87 3.21 13.84 7.96
CA GLN A 87 2.25 14.28 8.98
C GLN A 87 1.38 15.45 8.53
N SER A 88 1.84 16.21 7.53
CA SER A 88 1.21 17.44 7.03
C SER A 88 -0.09 17.15 6.24
N THR A 89 -0.17 17.54 4.98
CA THR A 89 -1.34 17.42 4.11
C THR A 89 -1.31 16.20 3.18
N HIS A 90 -0.23 15.41 3.22
CA HIS A 90 0.00 14.32 2.26
C HIS A 90 -1.19 13.35 2.12
N TYR A 91 -1.82 12.97 3.25
CA TYR A 91 -2.96 12.06 3.29
C TYR A 91 -4.33 12.76 3.43
N HIS A 92 -4.44 14.08 3.23
CA HIS A 92 -5.72 14.80 3.46
C HIS A 92 -6.77 14.59 2.38
N ARG A 93 -6.35 14.39 1.12
CA ARG A 93 -7.25 14.27 -0.02
C ARG A 93 -7.16 12.88 -0.64
N ALA A 94 -8.06 11.99 -0.24
CA ALA A 94 -8.08 10.60 -0.72
C ALA A 94 -8.26 10.49 -2.24
N ALA A 95 -8.97 11.43 -2.86
CA ALA A 95 -9.19 11.48 -4.31
C ALA A 95 -7.92 11.76 -5.13
N GLU A 96 -6.80 12.12 -4.49
CA GLU A 96 -5.51 12.35 -5.16
C GLU A 96 -4.64 11.09 -5.19
N PHE A 97 -5.12 9.99 -4.61
CA PHE A 97 -4.42 8.72 -4.62
C PHE A 97 -4.92 7.84 -5.76
N SER A 98 -3.98 7.18 -6.41
CA SER A 98 -4.27 6.06 -7.28
C SER A 98 -4.92 4.95 -6.47
N ASP A 99 -5.71 4.11 -7.14
CA ASP A 99 -6.28 2.92 -6.52
C ASP A 99 -5.36 1.70 -6.59
N GLU A 100 -4.28 1.76 -7.38
CA GLU A 100 -3.21 0.77 -7.33
C GLU A 100 -2.39 0.95 -6.04
N MET A 101 -2.33 -0.12 -5.24
CA MET A 101 -1.45 -0.19 -4.07
C MET A 101 -0.12 -0.82 -4.46
N THR A 102 0.95 -0.47 -3.75
CA THR A 102 2.28 -1.03 -4.01
C THR A 102 2.91 -1.63 -2.77
N GLY A 103 3.77 -2.64 -2.95
CA GLY A 103 4.58 -3.22 -1.89
C GLY A 103 6.00 -3.47 -2.36
N LEU A 104 6.98 -3.26 -1.47
CA LEU A 104 8.40 -3.53 -1.74
C LEU A 104 8.78 -4.88 -1.13
N PHE A 105 9.41 -5.72 -1.94
CA PHE A 105 9.83 -7.07 -1.58
C PHE A 105 11.29 -7.28 -1.96
N SER A 106 11.93 -8.29 -1.35
CA SER A 106 13.23 -8.77 -1.81
C SER A 106 13.06 -9.49 -3.15
N LYS A 107 14.00 -9.25 -4.07
CA LYS A 107 13.99 -9.86 -5.39
C LYS A 107 14.00 -11.39 -5.31
N GLY A 108 13.14 -12.05 -6.08
CA GLY A 108 13.04 -13.51 -6.13
C GLY A 108 12.52 -14.14 -4.84
N SER A 109 11.80 -13.37 -4.01
CA SER A 109 11.18 -13.95 -2.81
C SER A 109 10.07 -14.93 -3.19
N ALA A 110 9.98 -16.06 -2.47
CA ALA A 110 8.93 -17.05 -2.69
C ALA A 110 7.50 -16.47 -2.56
N LEU A 111 7.34 -15.38 -1.80
CA LEU A 111 6.07 -14.66 -1.71
C LEU A 111 5.72 -13.97 -3.04
N VAL A 112 6.68 -13.28 -3.67
CA VAL A 112 6.46 -12.65 -4.99
C VAL A 112 6.18 -13.71 -6.04
N GLU A 113 6.96 -14.80 -6.07
CA GLU A 113 6.70 -15.93 -6.97
C GLU A 113 5.29 -16.50 -6.78
N GLY A 114 4.86 -16.69 -5.52
CA GLY A 114 3.52 -17.15 -5.18
C GLY A 114 2.43 -16.19 -5.70
N MET A 115 2.61 -14.87 -5.53
CA MET A 115 1.67 -13.87 -6.03
C MET A 115 1.63 -13.82 -7.57
N MET A 116 2.77 -13.93 -8.25
CA MET A 116 2.87 -13.88 -9.71
C MET A 116 2.42 -15.17 -10.40
N SER A 117 2.44 -16.31 -9.71
CA SER A 117 2.03 -17.60 -10.27
C SER A 117 0.51 -17.73 -10.49
N GLY A 118 -0.28 -16.93 -9.77
CA GLY A 118 -1.73 -16.90 -9.88
C GLY A 118 -2.22 -15.76 -10.77
N GLU A 119 -3.47 -15.85 -11.22
CA GLU A 119 -4.11 -14.75 -11.96
C GLU A 119 -4.42 -13.55 -11.06
N LYS A 120 -4.73 -13.82 -9.79
CA LYS A 120 -5.08 -12.81 -8.79
C LYS A 120 -4.74 -13.27 -7.37
N VAL A 121 -4.59 -12.30 -6.49
CA VAL A 121 -4.50 -12.49 -5.04
C VAL A 121 -5.65 -11.76 -4.36
N THR A 122 -5.97 -12.10 -3.12
CA THR A 122 -6.91 -11.33 -2.30
C THR A 122 -6.16 -10.68 -1.15
N LEU A 123 -6.28 -9.35 -1.04
CA LEU A 123 -5.79 -8.58 0.08
C LEU A 123 -6.89 -8.42 1.14
N GLN A 124 -6.65 -8.95 2.34
CA GLN A 124 -7.56 -8.81 3.46
C GLN A 124 -7.05 -7.80 4.47
N PHE A 125 -7.78 -6.70 4.62
CA PHE A 125 -7.47 -5.61 5.52
C PHE A 125 -8.40 -5.61 6.73
N SER A 126 -7.86 -5.26 7.90
CA SER A 126 -8.63 -5.09 9.12
C SER A 126 -8.02 -4.00 10.00
N GLN A 127 -8.80 -3.01 10.40
CA GLN A 127 -8.42 -2.02 11.41
C GLN A 127 -9.67 -1.37 12.01
N PHE A 128 -9.69 -1.24 13.33
CA PHE A 128 -10.87 -0.81 14.09
C PHE A 128 -12.06 -1.74 13.79
N SER A 129 -13.21 -1.19 13.38
CA SER A 129 -14.41 -1.94 13.02
C SER A 129 -14.56 -2.19 11.51
N GLN A 130 -13.58 -1.81 10.69
CA GLN A 130 -13.65 -1.96 9.22
C GLN A 130 -12.79 -3.11 8.73
N ASN A 131 -13.36 -3.89 7.81
CA ASN A 131 -12.69 -5.00 7.14
C ASN A 131 -12.94 -4.91 5.63
N TYR A 132 -11.92 -5.23 4.84
CA TYR A 132 -12.02 -5.30 3.39
C TYR A 132 -11.37 -6.59 2.90
N SER A 133 -12.00 -7.25 1.94
CA SER A 133 -11.42 -8.39 1.22
C SER A 133 -11.44 -8.03 -0.26
N ILE A 134 -10.28 -7.64 -0.79
CA ILE A 134 -10.15 -7.01 -2.10
C ILE A 134 -9.37 -7.95 -3.03
N PRO A 135 -10.01 -8.56 -4.02
CA PRO A 135 -9.31 -9.24 -5.10
C PRO A 135 -8.47 -8.23 -5.88
N CYS A 136 -7.21 -8.57 -6.15
CA CYS A 136 -6.27 -7.73 -6.87
C CYS A 136 -5.57 -8.53 -7.96
N ARG A 137 -5.42 -7.91 -9.13
CA ARG A 137 -4.42 -8.33 -10.12
C ARG A 137 -3.06 -7.84 -9.68
N THR A 138 -2.04 -8.67 -9.89
CA THR A 138 -0.67 -8.35 -9.49
C THR A 138 0.24 -8.22 -10.68
N ARG A 139 1.18 -7.26 -10.61
CA ARG A 139 2.24 -7.07 -11.60
C ARG A 139 3.52 -6.60 -10.93
N LEU A 140 4.66 -6.86 -11.56
CA LEU A 140 5.90 -6.17 -11.22
C LEU A 140 5.87 -4.77 -11.85
N LEU A 141 6.33 -3.77 -11.09
CA LEU A 141 6.52 -2.43 -11.62
C LEU A 141 7.91 -2.30 -12.23
N GLU A 142 7.97 -1.61 -13.37
CA GLU A 142 9.22 -1.22 -14.01
C GLU A 142 9.85 -0.02 -13.32
N THR A 143 11.19 0.06 -13.38
CA THR A 143 11.95 1.05 -12.61
C THR A 143 11.70 2.51 -13.00
N ASP A 144 11.22 2.75 -14.22
CA ASP A 144 10.88 4.07 -14.75
C ASP A 144 9.46 4.53 -14.41
N GLU A 145 8.62 3.65 -13.85
CA GLU A 145 7.28 4.01 -13.40
C GLU A 145 7.31 4.94 -12.19
N ALA A 146 6.45 5.96 -12.18
CA ALA A 146 6.33 6.90 -11.06
C ALA A 146 6.01 6.18 -9.74
N ALA A 147 5.13 5.17 -9.79
CA ALA A 147 4.76 4.36 -8.63
C ALA A 147 5.92 3.51 -8.09
N TYR A 148 6.83 3.05 -8.96
CA TYR A 148 8.06 2.37 -8.53
C TYR A 148 8.93 3.32 -7.71
N GLN A 149 9.22 4.51 -8.25
CA GLN A 149 10.07 5.50 -7.60
C GLN A 149 9.46 5.99 -6.28
N ALA A 150 8.17 6.31 -6.28
CA ALA A 150 7.47 6.73 -5.07
C ALA A 150 7.57 5.67 -3.96
N THR A 151 7.37 4.41 -4.32
CA THR A 151 7.42 3.29 -3.37
C THR A 151 8.82 3.07 -2.84
N LEU A 152 9.84 3.10 -3.71
CA LEU A 152 11.24 2.95 -3.32
C LEU A 152 11.69 4.04 -2.34
N TRP A 153 11.48 5.30 -2.68
CA TRP A 153 11.97 6.42 -1.87
C TRP A 153 11.18 6.57 -0.58
N HIS A 154 9.88 6.26 -0.57
CA HIS A 154 9.10 6.16 0.66
C HIS A 154 9.62 5.06 1.58
N ASN A 155 9.95 3.87 1.07
CA ASN A 155 10.47 2.81 1.94
C ASN A 155 11.88 3.13 2.45
N ARG A 156 12.75 3.75 1.64
CA ARG A 156 14.13 4.11 2.05
C ARG A 156 14.21 5.11 3.20
N VAL A 157 13.25 6.04 3.32
CA VAL A 157 13.22 6.98 4.45
C VAL A 157 12.91 6.29 5.79
N PHE A 158 12.21 5.15 5.77
CA PHE A 158 11.85 4.38 6.97
C PHE A 158 12.73 3.15 7.20
N ASN A 159 13.38 2.65 6.16
CA ASN A 159 14.29 1.51 6.21
C ASN A 159 15.57 1.84 5.40
N PRO A 160 16.60 2.42 6.06
CA PRO A 160 17.85 2.80 5.39
C PRO A 160 18.66 1.60 4.89
N ASN A 161 18.33 0.37 5.32
CA ASN A 161 19.05 -0.85 4.96
C ASN A 161 18.47 -1.55 3.73
N ILE A 162 17.57 -0.89 2.99
CA ILE A 162 17.05 -1.43 1.72
C ILE A 162 18.20 -1.47 0.70
N GLY A 163 18.59 -2.69 0.34
CA GLY A 163 19.57 -2.95 -0.72
C GLY A 163 19.02 -2.70 -2.13
N GLU A 164 19.79 -3.10 -3.12
CA GLU A 164 19.43 -2.94 -4.54
C GLU A 164 18.63 -4.13 -5.10
N ASP A 165 18.70 -5.30 -4.44
CA ASP A 165 17.98 -6.52 -4.82
C ASP A 165 16.53 -6.49 -4.32
N ILE A 166 15.74 -5.60 -4.91
CA ILE A 166 14.32 -5.43 -4.61
C ILE A 166 13.44 -5.64 -5.85
N GLU A 167 12.18 -5.93 -5.59
CA GLU A 167 11.08 -5.91 -6.55
C GLU A 167 9.92 -5.12 -5.95
N ILE A 168 9.20 -4.38 -6.79
CA ILE A 168 8.00 -3.65 -6.37
C ILE A 168 6.80 -4.28 -7.06
N VAL A 169 5.84 -4.74 -6.26
CA VAL A 169 4.61 -5.35 -6.74
C VAL A 169 3.48 -4.35 -6.67
N GLY A 170 2.76 -4.21 -7.78
CA GLY A 170 1.53 -3.46 -7.91
C GLY A 170 0.35 -4.37 -7.68
N PHE A 171 -0.62 -3.89 -6.92
CA PHE A 171 -1.86 -4.57 -6.59
C PHE A 171 -3.00 -3.70 -7.11
N GLN A 172 -3.51 -4.03 -8.29
CA GLN A 172 -4.66 -3.35 -8.89
C GLN A 172 -5.96 -4.00 -8.38
N PRO A 173 -6.77 -3.30 -7.57
CA PRO A 173 -8.04 -3.83 -7.08
C PRO A 173 -9.05 -4.09 -8.19
N ASP A 174 -9.84 -5.15 -8.04
CA ASP A 174 -11.09 -5.34 -8.77
C ASP A 174 -12.27 -4.89 -7.90
N TRP A 175 -12.67 -3.63 -8.05
CA TRP A 175 -13.76 -3.04 -7.28
C TRP A 175 -15.14 -3.63 -7.63
N ASN A 176 -15.32 -4.13 -8.86
CA ASN A 176 -16.56 -4.78 -9.26
C ASN A 176 -16.72 -6.10 -8.51
N GLU A 177 -15.67 -6.93 -8.52
CA GLU A 177 -15.67 -8.20 -7.79
C GLU A 177 -15.80 -7.96 -6.28
N THR A 178 -15.10 -6.95 -5.75
CA THR A 178 -15.20 -6.59 -4.32
C THR A 178 -16.63 -6.24 -3.93
N ALA A 179 -17.33 -5.42 -4.73
CA ALA A 179 -18.72 -5.05 -4.46
C ALA A 179 -19.65 -6.28 -4.51
N MET A 180 -19.48 -7.17 -5.49
CA MET A 180 -20.27 -8.41 -5.61
C MET A 180 -20.08 -9.34 -4.40
N LEU A 181 -18.85 -9.48 -3.91
CA LEU A 181 -18.53 -10.30 -2.74
C LEU A 181 -19.17 -9.74 -1.46
N MET A 182 -19.15 -8.42 -1.27
CA MET A 182 -19.79 -7.77 -0.11
C MET A 182 -21.32 -7.95 -0.11
N ASP A 183 -21.96 -7.80 -1.28
CA ASP A 183 -23.40 -7.98 -1.41
C ASP A 183 -23.81 -9.46 -1.17
N SER A 184 -22.98 -10.41 -1.61
CA SER A 184 -23.21 -11.85 -1.41
C SER A 184 -23.06 -12.25 0.06
N GLY A 185 -22.05 -11.72 0.75
CA GLY A 185 -21.84 -11.96 2.18
C GLY A 185 -22.97 -11.38 3.05
N ALA A 186 -23.51 -10.21 2.69
CA ALA A 186 -24.65 -9.62 3.40
C ALA A 186 -25.93 -10.47 3.27
N LYS A 187 -26.19 -11.04 2.10
CA LYS A 187 -27.35 -11.93 1.86
C LYS A 187 -27.26 -13.27 2.58
N ALA A 188 -26.05 -13.77 2.84
CA ALA A 188 -25.86 -15.04 3.55
C ALA A 188 -25.99 -14.91 5.08
N ALA A 189 -25.92 -13.69 5.61
CA ALA A 189 -25.94 -13.40 7.05
C ALA A 189 -27.31 -12.91 7.58
N GLY A 190 -28.31 -12.72 6.71
CA GLY A 190 -29.68 -12.33 7.06
C GLY A 190 -30.67 -13.45 6.79
#